data_AF-A0A355VAD5-F1
#
_entry.id   AF-A0A355VAD5-F1
#
_cell.length_a   1.000
_cell.length_b   1.000
_cell.length_c   1.000
_cell.angle_alpha   90.00
_cell.angle_beta   90.00
_cell.angle_gamma   90.00
#
_symmetry.space_group_name_H-M   'P 1'
#
loop_
_entity.id
_entity.type
_entity.pdbx_description
1 polymer ?
#
loop_
_entity_poly.entity_id
_entity_poly.type
_entity_poly.pdbx_seq_one_letter_code
_entity_poly.pdbx_strand_id
1 'polypeptide(L)'
;LAPADDGGEPQVPEVSGLQSVVAEVYLPDEEIPPATVTDQSWPVSLSRLNVAQAGRLLGEPVYPYLLRLEADQPGVLARHWQAPSVSTRTHIGYAIQWFVITIVVSILALMYASNILELWRQRRHGQPG
;
A
#
# COMPACT_ATOMS: atom_id res chain seq x y z
N LEU A 1 -9.47 2.64 -5.95
CA LEU A 1 -9.65 1.91 -7.23
C LEU A 1 -8.46 2.26 -8.11
N ALA A 2 -7.95 1.30 -8.86
CA ALA A 2 -6.89 1.60 -9.82
C ALA A 2 -7.51 2.39 -11.00
N PRO A 3 -6.78 3.38 -11.57
CA PRO A 3 -7.25 4.10 -12.74
C PRO A 3 -7.37 3.17 -13.94
N ALA A 4 -8.26 3.51 -14.88
CA ALA A 4 -8.34 2.87 -16.20
C ALA A 4 -7.04 3.09 -17.00
N ASP A 5 -6.84 2.31 -18.07
CA ASP A 5 -5.65 2.40 -18.94
C ASP A 5 -5.45 3.79 -19.58
N ASP A 6 -6.52 4.60 -19.66
CA ASP A 6 -6.51 5.98 -20.15
C ASP A 6 -6.35 7.03 -19.03
N GLY A 7 -6.16 6.60 -17.77
CA GLY A 7 -6.10 7.45 -16.60
C GLY A 7 -7.46 7.90 -16.06
N GLY A 8 -8.57 7.45 -16.67
CA GLY A 8 -9.95 7.71 -16.22
C GLY A 8 -10.42 6.78 -15.11
N GLU A 9 -11.69 6.91 -14.72
CA GLU A 9 -12.32 5.95 -13.81
C GLU A 9 -12.52 4.60 -14.51
N PRO A 10 -12.28 3.47 -13.82
CA PRO A 10 -12.50 2.15 -14.38
C PRO A 10 -13.97 1.94 -14.77
N GLN A 11 -14.21 1.74 -16.06
CA GLN A 11 -15.55 1.45 -16.58
C GLN A 11 -15.86 -0.03 -16.44
N VAL A 12 -16.85 -0.36 -15.62
CA VAL A 12 -17.39 -1.72 -15.53
C VAL A 12 -18.50 -1.84 -16.57
N PRO A 13 -18.44 -2.81 -17.51
CA PRO A 13 -19.51 -2.99 -18.49
C PRO A 13 -20.82 -3.32 -17.76
N GLU A 14 -21.90 -2.64 -18.14
CA GLU A 14 -23.22 -2.93 -17.60
C GLU A 14 -23.63 -4.36 -17.91
N VAL A 15 -24.08 -5.08 -16.88
CA VAL A 15 -24.57 -6.45 -17.01
C VAL A 15 -26.08 -6.42 -16.88
N SER A 16 -26.78 -6.75 -17.95
CA SER A 16 -28.25 -6.76 -18.00
C SER A 16 -28.81 -8.18 -17.96
N GLY A 17 -29.97 -8.35 -17.31
CA GLY A 17 -30.73 -9.59 -17.29
C GLY A 17 -30.26 -10.62 -16.24
N LEU A 18 -30.84 -11.82 -16.30
CA LEU A 18 -30.46 -12.95 -15.46
C LEU A 18 -29.10 -13.50 -15.92
N GLN A 19 -28.17 -13.63 -14.98
CA GLN A 19 -26.83 -14.12 -15.23
C GLN A 19 -26.51 -15.29 -14.32
N SER A 20 -25.76 -16.26 -14.85
CA SER A 20 -25.11 -17.29 -14.04
C SER A 20 -23.67 -16.85 -13.84
N VAL A 21 -23.21 -16.82 -12.59
CA VAL A 21 -21.85 -16.41 -12.25
C VAL A 21 -21.18 -17.46 -11.37
N VAL A 22 -19.87 -17.60 -11.54
CA VAL A 22 -19.00 -18.39 -10.66
C VAL A 22 -18.30 -17.45 -9.69
N ALA A 23 -18.35 -17.76 -8.40
CA ALA A 23 -17.76 -16.91 -7.38
C ALA A 23 -17.19 -17.73 -6.22
N GLU A 24 -16.12 -17.21 -5.63
CA GLU A 24 -15.60 -17.70 -4.36
C GLU A 24 -16.28 -16.96 -3.20
N VAL A 25 -16.73 -17.72 -2.20
CA VAL A 25 -17.25 -17.15 -0.95
C VAL A 25 -16.08 -16.68 -0.11
N TYR A 26 -16.02 -15.37 0.16
CA TYR A 26 -15.04 -14.74 1.02
C TYR A 26 -15.71 -14.26 2.31
N LEU A 27 -15.19 -14.73 3.44
CA LEU A 27 -15.57 -14.28 4.77
C LEU A 27 -14.38 -13.51 5.38
N PRO A 28 -14.50 -12.20 5.60
CA PRO A 28 -13.44 -11.43 6.25
C PRO A 28 -13.25 -11.92 7.69
N ASP A 29 -12.00 -12.14 8.10
CA ASP A 29 -11.66 -12.46 9.50
C ASP A 29 -11.89 -11.27 10.44
N GLU A 30 -11.86 -10.05 9.90
CA GLU A 30 -12.03 -8.79 10.62
C GLU A 30 -13.17 -7.95 10.02
N GLU A 31 -13.77 -7.09 10.86
CA GLU A 31 -14.81 -6.17 10.41
C GLU A 31 -14.22 -5.09 9.49
N ILE A 32 -14.70 -5.03 8.25
CA ILE A 32 -14.27 -4.03 7.28
C ILE A 32 -14.93 -2.70 7.62
N PRO A 33 -14.21 -1.60 7.87
CA PRO A 33 -14.83 -0.30 8.13
C PRO A 33 -15.55 0.25 6.87
N PRO A 34 -16.60 1.08 7.02
CA PRO A 34 -17.27 1.72 5.89
C PRO A 34 -16.31 2.53 5.01
N ALA A 35 -16.55 2.51 3.70
CA ALA A 35 -15.82 3.31 2.74
C ALA A 35 -16.51 4.65 2.48
N THR A 36 -15.74 5.64 2.01
CA THR A 36 -16.33 6.85 1.41
C THR A 36 -17.01 6.47 0.11
N VAL A 37 -18.22 6.98 -0.08
CA VAL A 37 -19.04 6.80 -1.28
C VAL A 37 -18.77 7.98 -2.21
N THR A 38 -18.44 7.72 -3.48
CA THR A 38 -18.20 8.79 -4.47
C THR A 38 -19.50 9.50 -4.85
N ASP A 39 -20.59 8.76 -5.05
CA ASP A 39 -21.88 9.29 -5.53
C ASP A 39 -23.09 8.65 -4.83
N GLN A 40 -24.19 9.40 -4.75
CA GLN A 40 -25.46 8.95 -4.15
C GLN A 40 -26.41 8.28 -5.15
N SER A 41 -26.10 8.35 -6.45
CA SER A 41 -26.85 7.70 -7.52
C SER A 41 -26.03 6.58 -8.16
N TRP A 42 -26.69 5.51 -8.56
CA TRP A 42 -26.04 4.41 -9.28
C TRP A 42 -25.49 4.91 -10.63
N PRO A 43 -24.31 4.43 -11.06
CA PRO A 43 -23.43 3.45 -10.40
C PRO A 43 -22.64 4.04 -9.21
N VAL A 44 -22.60 3.32 -8.08
CA VAL A 44 -21.87 3.75 -6.88
C VAL A 44 -20.47 3.12 -6.86
N SER A 45 -19.45 3.95 -6.63
CA SER A 45 -18.06 3.54 -6.49
C SER A 45 -17.62 3.51 -5.02
N LEU A 46 -17.00 2.41 -4.59
CA LEU A 46 -16.52 2.19 -3.22
C LEU A 46 -15.05 1.75 -3.24
N SER A 47 -14.23 2.30 -2.35
CA SER A 47 -12.84 1.87 -2.18
C SER A 47 -12.70 0.52 -1.47
N ARG A 48 -13.69 0.18 -0.64
CA ARG A 48 -13.80 -1.09 0.09
C ARG A 48 -15.27 -1.49 0.17
N LEU A 49 -15.55 -2.78 0.04
CA LEU A 49 -16.90 -3.31 0.20
C LEU A 49 -17.16 -3.63 1.68
N ASN A 50 -17.99 -2.82 2.33
CA ASN A 50 -18.58 -3.14 3.64
C ASN A 50 -20.03 -3.62 3.43
N VAL A 51 -20.35 -4.81 3.93
CA VAL A 51 -21.65 -5.46 3.68
C VAL A 51 -22.81 -4.66 4.25
N ALA A 52 -22.68 -4.13 5.48
CA ALA A 52 -23.73 -3.34 6.10
C ALA A 52 -24.00 -2.02 5.34
N GLN A 53 -22.96 -1.40 4.80
CA GLN A 53 -23.05 -0.22 3.95
C GLN A 53 -23.68 -0.55 2.61
N ALA A 54 -23.32 -1.69 2.00
CA ALA A 54 -23.91 -2.14 0.75
C ALA A 54 -25.42 -2.37 0.90
N GLY A 55 -25.86 -3.01 1.98
CA GLY A 55 -27.30 -3.17 2.28
C GLY A 55 -28.04 -1.85 2.39
N ARG A 56 -27.42 -0.82 3.01
CA ARG A 56 -28.00 0.54 3.08
C ARG A 56 -28.08 1.21 1.70
N LEU A 57 -27.07 1.04 0.86
CA LEU A 57 -27.04 1.62 -0.49
C LEU A 57 -28.05 0.95 -1.43
N LEU A 58 -28.25 -0.36 -1.28
CA LEU A 58 -29.23 -1.13 -2.05
C LEU A 58 -30.66 -0.95 -1.52
N GLY A 59 -30.82 -0.59 -0.25
CA GLY A 59 -32.14 -0.48 0.39
C GLY A 59 -32.78 -1.84 0.71
N GLU A 60 -32.01 -2.93 0.67
CA GLU A 60 -32.48 -4.30 0.82
C GLU A 60 -31.58 -5.11 1.79
N PRO A 61 -32.11 -6.13 2.47
CA PRO A 61 -31.31 -7.04 3.27
C PRO A 61 -30.34 -7.81 2.38
N VAL A 62 -29.06 -7.80 2.76
CA VAL A 62 -27.99 -8.54 2.08
C VAL A 62 -27.44 -9.63 2.99
N TYR A 63 -26.96 -10.72 2.40
CA TYR A 63 -26.28 -11.77 3.15
C TYR A 63 -24.91 -11.29 3.67
N PRO A 64 -24.45 -11.78 4.84
CA PRO A 64 -23.18 -11.38 5.46
C PRO A 64 -21.96 -12.05 4.79
N TYR A 65 -22.01 -12.31 3.49
CA TYR A 65 -20.95 -12.99 2.73
C TYR A 65 -20.55 -12.13 1.53
N LEU A 66 -19.26 -12.11 1.23
CA LEU A 66 -18.76 -11.47 0.01
C LEU A 66 -18.58 -12.55 -1.05
N LEU A 67 -19.16 -12.32 -2.24
CA LEU A 67 -18.92 -13.16 -3.41
C LEU A 67 -17.86 -12.49 -4.28
N ARG A 68 -16.71 -13.14 -4.44
CA ARG A 68 -15.64 -12.69 -5.34
C ARG A 68 -15.80 -13.43 -6.66
N LEU A 69 -16.28 -12.71 -7.66
CA LEU A 69 -16.41 -13.24 -9.02
C LEU A 69 -15.05 -13.68 -9.59
N GLU A 70 -15.05 -14.78 -10.34
CA GLU A 70 -13.87 -15.24 -11.07
C GLU A 70 -13.55 -14.30 -12.25
N ALA A 71 -12.31 -14.35 -12.76
CA ALA A 71 -11.77 -13.35 -13.68
C ALA A 71 -12.50 -13.24 -15.04
N ASP A 72 -13.25 -14.28 -15.43
CA ASP A 72 -13.96 -14.40 -16.70
C ASP A 72 -15.48 -14.18 -16.58
N GLN A 73 -15.95 -13.78 -15.41
CA GLN A 73 -17.39 -13.63 -15.15
C GLN A 73 -17.93 -12.26 -15.59
N PRO A 74 -19.21 -12.17 -16.00
CA PRO A 74 -19.87 -10.91 -16.31
C PRO A 74 -19.75 -9.90 -15.16
N GLY A 75 -19.41 -8.65 -15.47
CA GLY A 75 -19.32 -7.57 -14.48
C GLY A 75 -18.00 -7.53 -13.70
N VAL A 76 -17.04 -8.40 -14.02
CA VAL A 76 -15.68 -8.31 -13.48
C VAL A 76 -14.87 -7.33 -14.32
N LEU A 77 -14.45 -6.24 -13.69
CA LEU A 77 -13.34 -5.46 -14.22
C LEU A 77 -12.11 -6.36 -14.17
N ALA A 78 -11.54 -6.70 -15.34
CA ALA A 78 -10.35 -7.53 -15.45
C ALA A 78 -9.33 -7.10 -14.39
N ARG A 79 -8.84 -8.05 -13.58
CA ARG A 79 -7.95 -7.78 -12.45
C ARG A 79 -6.59 -7.31 -13.00
N HIS A 80 -6.50 -6.04 -13.38
CA HIS A 80 -5.33 -5.41 -13.99
C HIS A 80 -4.30 -4.93 -12.97
N TRP A 81 -4.39 -5.39 -11.71
CA TRP A 81 -3.25 -5.32 -10.81
C TRP A 81 -2.15 -6.21 -11.38
N GLN A 82 -1.31 -5.65 -12.26
CA GLN A 82 0.07 -6.11 -12.34
C GLN A 82 0.54 -6.16 -10.90
N ALA A 83 0.91 -7.35 -10.42
CA ALA A 83 1.55 -7.49 -9.11
C ALA A 83 2.60 -6.38 -9.06
N PRO A 84 2.58 -5.48 -8.05
CA PRO A 84 3.49 -4.36 -8.03
C PRO A 84 4.86 -4.96 -8.25
N SER A 85 5.46 -4.68 -9.41
CA SER A 85 6.79 -5.19 -9.69
C SER A 85 7.64 -4.46 -8.67
N VAL A 86 7.92 -5.13 -7.55
CA VAL A 86 8.79 -4.63 -6.52
C VAL A 86 10.14 -4.60 -7.21
N SER A 87 10.41 -3.47 -7.86
CA SER A 87 11.55 -3.32 -8.73
C SER A 87 12.76 -3.50 -7.84
N THR A 88 13.44 -4.64 -7.98
CA THR A 88 14.66 -4.97 -7.23
C THR A 88 15.69 -3.83 -7.33
N ARG A 89 15.65 -3.08 -8.43
CA ARG A 89 16.45 -1.87 -8.67
C ARG A 89 16.24 -0.78 -7.61
N THR A 90 15.03 -0.62 -7.07
CA THR A 90 14.73 0.39 -6.03
C THR A 90 15.39 0.03 -4.71
N HIS A 91 15.35 -1.23 -4.29
CA HIS A 91 15.99 -1.69 -3.06
C HIS A 91 17.52 -1.58 -3.12
N ILE A 92 18.10 -1.80 -4.31
CA ILE A 92 19.54 -1.61 -4.53
C ILE A 92 19.94 -0.14 -4.35
N GLY A 93 19.15 0.80 -4.88
CA GLY A 93 19.40 2.24 -4.69
C GLY A 93 19.44 2.63 -3.21
N TYR A 94 18.48 2.13 -2.42
CA TYR A 94 18.42 2.38 -0.99
C TYR A 94 19.60 1.76 -0.22
N ALA A 95 20.02 0.54 -0.60
CA ALA A 95 21.18 -0.11 0.01
C ALA A 95 22.48 0.67 -0.25
N ILE A 96 22.68 1.14 -1.48
CA ILE A 96 23.83 1.99 -1.84
C ILE A 96 23.80 3.30 -1.05
N GLN A 97 22.63 3.95 -0.96
CA GLN A 97 22.47 5.19 -0.20
C GLN A 97 22.88 5.01 1.26
N TRP A 98 22.38 3.97 1.93
CA TRP A 98 22.74 3.69 3.32
C TRP A 98 24.24 3.39 3.47
N PHE A 99 24.84 2.63 2.54
CA PHE A 99 26.28 2.33 2.57
C PHE A 99 27.14 3.60 2.46
N VAL A 100 26.79 4.53 1.57
CA VAL A 100 27.47 5.83 1.44
C VAL A 100 27.32 6.65 2.72
N ILE A 101 26.12 6.71 3.30
CA ILE A 101 25.88 7.40 4.58
C ILE A 101 26.76 6.80 5.68
N THR A 102 26.82 5.48 5.80
CA THR A 102 27.68 4.80 6.78
C THR A 102 29.15 5.13 6.61
N ILE A 103 29.66 5.18 5.37
CA ILE A 103 31.05 5.57 5.09
C ILE A 103 31.31 7.01 5.52
N VAL A 104 30.47 7.95 5.11
CA VAL A 104 30.61 9.38 5.45
C VAL A 104 30.59 9.57 6.96
N VAL A 105 29.62 8.96 7.65
CA VAL A 105 29.52 9.02 9.12
C VAL A 105 30.76 8.40 9.78
N SER A 106 31.29 7.30 9.25
CA SER A 106 32.49 6.65 9.79
C SER A 106 33.73 7.54 9.64
N ILE A 107 33.92 8.18 8.48
CA ILE A 107 35.01 9.13 8.26
C ILE A 107 34.90 10.32 9.22
N LEU A 108 33.70 10.91 9.31
CA LEU A 108 33.45 12.03 10.22
C LEU A 108 33.70 11.64 11.68
N ALA A 109 33.27 10.45 12.09
CA ALA A 109 33.52 9.93 13.44
C ALA A 109 35.02 9.75 13.73
N LEU A 110 35.80 9.24 12.77
CA LEU A 110 37.26 9.11 12.91
C LEU A 110 37.97 10.47 13.00
N MET A 111 37.53 11.44 12.20
CA MET A 111 38.05 12.82 12.27
C MET A 111 37.70 13.49 13.60
N TYR A 112 36.46 13.35 14.09
CA TYR A 112 36.05 13.89 15.38
C TYR A 112 36.72 13.19 16.56
N ALA A 113 36.88 11.87 16.50
CA ALA A 113 37.63 11.10 17.49
C ALA A 113 39.11 11.50 17.50
N SER A 114 39.67 11.99 16.39
CA SER A 114 41.02 12.54 16.39
C SER A 114 41.16 13.81 17.23
N ASN A 115 40.07 14.50 17.59
CA ASN A 115 40.10 15.61 18.57
C ASN A 115 40.08 15.13 20.04
N ILE A 116 39.86 13.83 20.31
CA ILE A 116 40.15 13.21 21.63
C ILE A 116 41.67 13.09 21.84
N LEU A 117 42.47 13.15 20.77
CA LEU A 117 43.93 13.20 20.83
C LEU A 117 44.44 14.50 21.48
N GLU A 118 43.69 15.60 21.34
CA GLU A 118 43.94 16.88 22.02
C GLU A 118 43.77 16.74 23.55
N LEU A 119 42.71 16.03 23.97
CA LEU A 119 42.45 15.69 25.39
C LEU A 119 43.50 14.71 25.95
N TRP A 120 44.07 13.83 25.12
CA TRP A 120 45.20 12.98 25.50
C TRP A 120 46.54 13.73 25.56
N ARG A 121 46.74 14.79 24.75
CA ARG A 121 47.91 15.69 24.85
C ARG A 121 47.88 16.53 26.13
N GLN A 122 46.71 17.03 26.54
CA GLN A 122 46.57 17.82 27.77
C GLN A 122 46.86 17.00 29.05
N ARG A 123 46.44 15.73 29.11
CA ARG A 123 46.79 14.84 30.25
C ARG A 123 48.29 14.58 30.40
N ARG A 124 49.09 14.79 29.34
CA ARG A 124 50.54 14.55 29.33
C ARG A 124 51.37 15.79 29.74
N HIS A 125 50.76 16.96 29.85
CA HIS A 125 51.40 18.20 30.33
C HIS A 125 51.02 18.60 31.77
N GLY A 126 50.24 17.77 32.47
CA GLY A 126 49.90 17.97 33.88
C GLY A 126 50.87 17.30 34.85
N GLN A 127 52.14 17.73 34.89
CA GLN A 127 52.99 17.57 36.07
C GLN A 127 54.16 18.58 36.05
N PRO A 128 54.01 19.77 36.66
CA PRO A 128 55.15 20.49 37.19
C PRO A 128 55.42 20.01 38.63
N GLY A 129 56.68 19.68 38.91
CA GLY A 129 57.18 19.52 40.28
C GLY A 129 57.28 20.85 41.01
#